data_AF-A0A3C0N3B5-F1
#
_entry.id   AF-A0A3C0N3B5-F1
#
_cell.length_a   1.000
_cell.length_b   1.000
_cell.length_c   1.000
_cell.angle_alpha   90.00
_cell.angle_beta   90.00
_cell.angle_gamma   90.00
#
_symmetry.space_group_name_H-M   'P 1'
#
loop_
_entity.id
_entity.type
_entity.pdbx_description
1 polymer ?
#
loop_
_entity_poly.entity_id
_entity_poly.type
_entity_poly.pdbx_seq_one_letter_code
_entity_poly.pdbx_strand_id
1 'polypeptide(L)'
;MSVKLGKGGIGKTDLSLKLARSLDRNFDYVIWRSLLNAPPVTEILADLIQFLSQQLSTYLPDRIDKQILLLLQYLKQHRCLLILDNVETILEAGNSAGKCKPGYEDYGQLL
;
A
#
# COMPACT_ATOMS: atom_id res chain seq x y z
N MET A 1 17.50 -0.43 -10.77
CA MET A 1 16.12 -0.31 -10.26
C MET A 1 15.73 1.14 -10.35
N SER A 2 14.82 1.49 -11.27
CA SER A 2 14.53 2.89 -11.62
C SER A 2 13.40 3.44 -10.74
N VAL A 3 13.72 4.41 -9.89
CA VAL A 3 12.73 5.22 -9.16
C VAL A 3 12.18 6.27 -10.12
N LYS A 4 10.87 6.25 -10.43
CA LYS A 4 10.19 7.37 -11.11
C LYS A 4 9.73 8.38 -10.05
N LEU A 5 10.48 9.47 -9.90
CA LEU A 5 10.03 10.66 -9.16
C LEU A 5 9.22 11.56 -10.10
N GLY A 6 7.98 11.87 -9.71
CA GLY A 6 7.20 12.97 -10.29
C GLY A 6 7.90 14.31 -10.07
N LYS A 7 7.83 15.20 -11.07
CA LYS A 7 8.49 16.52 -11.11
C LYS A 7 8.13 17.39 -9.90
N GLY A 8 9.15 17.86 -9.18
CA GLY A 8 9.04 18.94 -8.19
C GLY A 8 10.37 19.14 -7.48
N GLY A 9 11.13 20.16 -7.88
CA GLY A 9 12.51 20.37 -7.47
C GLY A 9 12.70 20.86 -6.03
N ILE A 10 13.99 20.88 -5.66
CA ILE A 10 14.64 21.43 -4.45
C ILE A 10 14.83 20.40 -3.31
N GLY A 11 16.04 19.82 -3.27
CA GLY A 11 16.69 19.29 -2.06
C GLY A 11 16.17 17.99 -1.44
N LYS A 12 14.90 17.60 -1.69
CA LYS A 12 14.33 16.34 -1.18
C LYS A 12 14.92 15.13 -1.88
N THR A 13 15.31 15.25 -3.14
CA THR A 13 15.79 14.11 -3.94
C THR A 13 17.04 13.47 -3.34
N ASP A 14 17.97 14.21 -2.75
CA ASP A 14 19.17 13.63 -2.11
C ASP A 14 18.89 12.98 -0.75
N LEU A 15 17.98 13.56 0.03
CA LEU A 15 17.57 13.00 1.33
C LEU A 15 16.66 11.79 1.14
N SER A 16 15.74 11.85 0.18
CA SER A 16 14.94 10.72 -0.30
C SER A 16 15.80 9.66 -0.96
N LEU A 17 16.88 10.00 -1.68
CA LEU A 17 17.85 9.04 -2.22
C LEU A 17 18.69 8.40 -1.11
N LYS A 18 19.12 9.14 -0.10
CA LYS A 18 19.82 8.56 1.07
C LYS A 18 18.90 7.66 1.89
N LEU A 19 17.67 8.11 2.14
CA LEU A 19 16.66 7.32 2.83
C LEU A 19 16.33 6.07 2.02
N ALA A 20 16.05 6.21 0.73
CA ALA A 20 15.83 5.10 -0.20
C ALA A 20 17.03 4.15 -0.22
N ARG A 21 18.29 4.63 -0.30
CA ARG A 21 19.50 3.79 -0.24
C ARG A 21 19.68 3.07 1.11
N SER A 22 19.23 3.68 2.22
CA SER A 22 19.28 3.03 3.54
C SER A 22 18.14 2.02 3.73
N LEU A 23 16.98 2.28 3.13
CA LEU A 23 15.82 1.40 3.13
C LEU A 23 16.00 0.24 2.12
N ASP A 24 16.69 0.47 1.00
CA ASP A 24 17.00 -0.50 -0.07
C ASP A 24 17.74 -1.73 0.45
N ARG A 25 18.52 -1.57 1.52
CA ARG A 25 19.25 -2.70 2.12
C ARG A 25 18.38 -3.55 3.05
N ASN A 26 17.22 -3.04 3.46
CA ASN A 26 16.38 -3.65 4.47
C ASN A 26 15.06 -4.19 3.92
N PHE A 27 14.65 -3.84 2.71
CA PHE A 27 13.39 -4.28 2.12
C PHE A 27 13.60 -4.69 0.67
N ASP A 28 13.11 -5.86 0.29
CA ASP A 28 13.09 -6.37 -1.09
C ASP A 28 12.11 -5.54 -1.96
N TYR A 29 11.03 -5.04 -1.33
CA TYR A 29 10.02 -4.21 -1.98
C TYR A 29 9.60 -3.04 -1.09
N VAL A 30 9.53 -1.85 -1.67
CA VAL A 30 8.87 -0.68 -1.07
C VAL A 30 7.67 -0.34 -1.95
N ILE A 31 6.47 -0.50 -1.42
CA ILE A 31 5.23 -0.31 -2.15
C ILE A 31 4.50 0.90 -1.58
N TRP A 32 4.22 1.89 -2.41
CA TRP A 32 3.44 3.07 -2.04
C TRP A 32 2.11 3.06 -2.78
N ARG A 33 1.03 3.18 -2.01
CA ARG A 33 -0.34 3.43 -2.50
C ARG A 33 -0.91 4.69 -1.83
N SER A 34 -1.46 5.59 -2.64
CA SER A 34 -2.19 6.76 -2.16
C SER A 34 -3.69 6.46 -2.18
N LEU A 35 -4.37 6.80 -1.09
CA LEU A 35 -5.81 6.70 -0.94
C LEU A 35 -6.51 8.04 -1.21
N LEU A 36 -5.87 8.98 -1.92
CA LEU A 36 -6.39 10.33 -2.16
C LEU A 36 -7.81 10.33 -2.77
N ASN A 37 -8.09 9.41 -3.69
CA ASN A 37 -9.41 9.23 -4.31
C ASN A 37 -10.24 8.12 -3.64
N ALA A 38 -9.74 7.56 -2.54
CA ALA A 38 -10.31 6.45 -1.80
C ALA A 38 -10.85 5.35 -2.73
N PRO A 39 -9.99 4.70 -3.54
CA PRO A 39 -10.42 3.60 -4.39
C PRO A 39 -11.07 2.49 -3.55
N PRO A 40 -11.82 1.54 -4.13
CA PRO A 40 -12.26 0.37 -3.39
C PRO A 40 -11.09 -0.43 -2.81
N VAL A 41 -11.23 -0.96 -1.59
CA VAL A 41 -10.16 -1.76 -0.95
C VAL A 41 -9.77 -2.98 -1.79
N THR A 42 -10.73 -3.57 -2.51
CA THR A 42 -10.53 -4.71 -3.41
C THR A 42 -9.60 -4.38 -4.58
N GLU A 43 -9.65 -3.15 -5.11
CA GLU A 43 -8.72 -2.70 -6.16
C GLU A 43 -7.30 -2.59 -5.61
N ILE A 44 -7.15 -2.01 -4.41
CA ILE A 44 -5.85 -1.92 -3.73
C ILE A 44 -5.28 -3.32 -3.46
N LEU A 45 -6.09 -4.24 -2.93
CA LEU A 45 -5.68 -5.61 -2.65
C LEU A 45 -5.26 -6.35 -3.93
N ALA A 46 -6.08 -6.25 -4.99
CA ALA A 46 -5.79 -6.84 -6.29
C ALA A 46 -4.44 -6.37 -6.85
N ASP A 47 -4.21 -5.06 -6.86
CA ASP A 47 -2.97 -4.45 -7.35
C ASP A 47 -1.74 -4.91 -6.54
N LEU A 48 -1.86 -4.95 -5.21
CA LEU A 48 -0.77 -5.36 -4.33
C LEU A 48 -0.43 -6.84 -4.52
N ILE A 49 -1.44 -7.71 -4.58
CA ILE A 49 -1.27 -9.15 -4.80
C ILE A 49 -0.68 -9.40 -6.20
N GLN A 50 -1.17 -8.72 -7.22
CA GLN A 50 -0.66 -8.89 -8.58
C GLN A 50 0.80 -8.43 -8.68
N PHE A 51 1.16 -7.31 -8.06
CA PHE A 51 2.54 -6.83 -8.00
C PHE A 51 3.47 -7.83 -7.30
N LEU A 52 3.10 -8.28 -6.10
CA LEU A 52 3.93 -9.19 -5.29
C LEU A 52 4.02 -10.60 -5.89
N SER A 53 2.99 -11.05 -6.60
CA SER A 53 2.99 -12.32 -7.33
C SER A 53 3.77 -12.26 -8.67
N GLN A 54 4.40 -11.13 -8.99
CA GLN A 54 5.08 -10.91 -10.28
C GLN A 54 4.15 -11.15 -11.48
N GLN A 55 2.87 -10.79 -11.35
CA GLN A 55 1.81 -10.98 -12.34
C GLN A 55 1.51 -12.46 -12.69
N LEU A 56 2.01 -13.41 -11.90
CA LEU A 56 1.75 -14.85 -12.12
C LEU A 56 0.46 -15.33 -11.44
N SER A 57 -0.04 -14.60 -10.44
CA SER A 57 -1.31 -14.95 -9.81
C SER A 57 -2.47 -14.52 -10.70
N THR A 58 -3.17 -15.49 -11.27
CA THR A 58 -4.37 -15.30 -12.10
C THR A 58 -5.68 -15.42 -11.32
N TYR A 59 -5.62 -15.82 -10.05
CA TYR A 59 -6.80 -16.05 -9.21
C TYR A 59 -6.77 -15.17 -7.96
N LEU A 60 -7.65 -14.17 -7.94
CA LEU A 60 -7.96 -13.38 -6.75
C LEU A 60 -9.20 -13.98 -6.07
N PRO A 61 -9.14 -14.29 -4.77
CA PRO A 61 -10.32 -14.74 -4.03
C PRO A 61 -11.43 -13.68 -4.05
N ASP A 62 -12.70 -14.08 -4.12
CA ASP A 62 -13.84 -13.15 -4.15
C ASP A 62 -14.08 -12.41 -2.82
N ARG A 63 -13.54 -12.93 -1.72
CA ARG A 63 -13.73 -12.41 -0.37
C ARG A 63 -12.54 -11.58 0.10
N ILE A 64 -12.82 -10.39 0.64
CA ILE A 64 -11.81 -9.47 1.17
C ILE A 64 -10.92 -10.13 2.23
N ASP A 65 -11.50 -10.88 3.18
CA ASP A 65 -10.75 -11.59 4.22
C ASP A 65 -9.70 -12.57 3.62
N LYS A 66 -10.07 -13.26 2.54
CA LYS A 66 -9.16 -14.18 1.84
C LYS A 66 -8.10 -13.44 1.02
N GLN A 67 -8.44 -12.30 0.41
CA GLN A 67 -7.47 -11.47 -0.30
C GLN A 67 -6.43 -10.89 0.67
N ILE A 68 -6.84 -10.43 1.86
CA ILE A 68 -5.93 -9.95 2.90
C ILE A 68 -4.99 -11.06 3.37
N LEU A 69 -5.52 -12.26 3.62
CA LEU A 69 -4.68 -13.43 3.97
C LEU A 69 -3.65 -13.75 2.88
N LEU A 70 -4.06 -13.71 1.61
CA LEU A 70 -3.17 -13.94 0.48
C LEU A 70 -2.10 -12.84 0.36
N LEU A 71 -2.48 -11.58 0.52
CA LEU A 71 -1.54 -10.45 0.57
C LEU A 71 -0.51 -10.65 1.70
N LEU A 72 -0.95 -11.00 2.90
CA LEU A 72 -0.07 -11.27 4.04
C LEU A 72 0.88 -12.46 3.77
N GLN A 73 0.46 -13.48 3.04
CA GLN A 73 1.34 -14.57 2.62
C GLN A 73 2.48 -14.05 1.73
N TYR A 74 2.17 -13.23 0.74
CA TYR A 74 3.19 -12.63 -0.13
C TYR A 74 4.10 -11.65 0.61
N LEU A 75 3.55 -10.81 1.49
CA LEU A 75 4.31 -9.90 2.35
C LEU A 75 5.23 -10.63 3.34
N LYS A 76 4.97 -11.91 3.65
CA LYS A 76 5.85 -12.74 4.49
C LYS A 76 6.96 -13.43 3.70
N GLN A 77 6.79 -13.63 2.39
CA GLN A 77 7.80 -14.23 1.52
C GLN A 77 8.95 -13.28 1.21
N HIS A 78 8.71 -11.97 1.32
CA HIS A 78 9.67 -10.93 1.01
C HIS A 78 9.69 -9.88 2.12
N ARG A 79 10.82 -9.19 2.31
CA ARG A 79 10.89 -8.06 3.23
C ARG A 79 10.21 -6.86 2.58
N CYS A 80 8.93 -6.66 2.85
CA CYS A 80 8.15 -5.60 2.23
C CYS A 80 7.90 -4.42 3.19
N LEU A 81 7.99 -3.21 2.65
CA LEU A 81 7.47 -1.99 3.28
C LEU A 81 6.27 -1.49 2.49
N LEU A 82 5.07 -1.60 3.05
CA LEU A 82 3.84 -1.06 2.47
C LEU A 82 3.52 0.29 3.12
N ILE A 83 3.41 1.33 2.29
CA ILE A 83 3.07 2.69 2.70
C ILE A 83 1.71 3.04 2.09
N LEU A 84 0.72 3.25 2.96
CA LEU A 84 -0.58 3.78 2.62
C LEU A 84 -0.59 5.28 2.98
N ASP A 85 -0.69 6.13 1.96
CA ASP A 85 -0.73 7.57 2.11
C ASP A 85 -2.16 8.10 1.94
N ASN A 86 -2.45 9.25 2.54
CA ASN A 86 -3.79 9.85 2.57
C ASN A 86 -4.86 8.99 3.24
N VAL A 87 -4.53 8.24 4.31
CA VAL A 87 -5.49 7.38 5.04
C VAL A 87 -6.64 8.21 5.64
N GLU A 88 -6.41 9.49 5.93
CA GLU A 88 -7.44 10.42 6.41
C GLU A 88 -8.64 10.58 5.45
N THR A 89 -8.51 10.22 4.16
CA THR A 89 -9.62 10.30 3.21
C THR A 89 -10.71 9.27 3.50
N ILE A 90 -10.33 8.11 4.02
CA ILE A 90 -11.24 7.00 4.35
C ILE A 90 -11.66 7.00 5.82
N LEU A 91 -11.01 7.78 6.69
CA LEU A 91 -11.31 7.85 8.12
C LEU A 91 -12.32 8.95 8.46
N GLU A 92 -13.23 8.66 9.38
CA GLU A 92 -14.22 9.62 9.88
C GLU A 92 -13.53 10.78 10.62
N ALA A 93 -13.82 12.01 10.22
CA ALA A 93 -13.24 13.19 10.83
C ALA A 93 -13.73 13.36 12.27
N GLY A 94 -12.80 13.56 13.20
CA GLY A 94 -13.11 13.87 14.61
C GLY A 94 -13.31 12.65 15.51
N ASN A 95 -13.11 11.43 15.02
CA ASN A 95 -13.18 10.22 15.84
C ASN A 95 -11.78 9.70 16.17
N SER A 96 -11.36 9.81 17.43
CA SER A 96 -10.07 9.31 17.92
C SER A 96 -9.93 7.77 17.84
N ALA A 97 -11.01 7.07 17.48
CA ALA A 97 -11.07 5.62 17.36
C ALA A 97 -10.72 5.08 15.96
N GLY A 98 -10.30 5.91 15.00
CA GLY A 98 -9.87 5.44 13.67
C GLY A 98 -10.97 4.74 12.86
N LYS A 99 -12.24 5.10 13.07
CA LYS A 99 -13.35 4.51 12.31
C LYS A 99 -13.32 4.96 10.86
N CYS A 100 -13.60 4.03 9.95
CA CYS A 100 -13.78 4.35 8.54
C CYS A 100 -15.11 5.08 8.31
N LYS A 101 -15.16 5.99 7.34
CA LYS A 101 -16.38 6.65 6.88
C LYS A 101 -17.36 5.62 6.29
N PRO A 102 -18.67 5.91 6.27
CA PRO A 102 -19.63 5.09 5.54
C PRO A 102 -19.24 4.89 4.08
N GLY A 103 -19.29 3.65 3.58
CA GLY A 103 -18.83 3.25 2.25
C GLY A 103 -17.35 2.85 2.16
N TYR A 104 -16.59 2.98 3.26
CA TYR A 104 -15.18 2.61 3.36
C TYR A 104 -14.89 1.64 4.50
N GLU A 105 -15.93 1.02 5.08
CA GLU A 105 -15.83 0.13 6.24
C GLU A 105 -14.90 -1.06 5.99
N ASP A 106 -14.84 -1.53 4.74
CA ASP A 106 -13.99 -2.63 4.34
C ASP A 106 -12.48 -2.33 4.50
N TYR A 107 -12.08 -1.06 4.49
CA TYR A 107 -10.71 -0.67 4.82
C TYR A 107 -10.33 -1.00 6.26
N GLY A 108 -11.30 -1.06 7.17
CA GLY A 108 -11.06 -1.45 8.57
C GLY A 108 -10.65 -2.91 8.74
N GLN A 109 -10.78 -3.76 7.71
CA GLN A 109 -10.25 -5.12 7.73
C GLN A 109 -8.76 -5.17 7.33
N LEU A 110 -8.29 -4.17 6.58
CA LEU A 110 -6.91 -4.07 6.08
C LEU A 110 -5.98 -3.33 7.04
N LEU A 111 -6.49 -2.32 7.75
CA LEU A 111 -5.76 -1.48 8.71
C LEU A 111 -5.78 -2.07 10.12
#